data_AF-A0AAV3RJK3-F1
#
_entry.id   AF-A0AAV3RJK3-F1
#
_cell.length_a   1.000
_cell.length_b   1.000
_cell.length_c   1.000
_cell.angle_alpha   90.00
_cell.angle_beta   90.00
_cell.angle_gamma   90.00
#
_symmetry.space_group_name_H-M   'P 1'
#
loop_
_entity.id
_entity.type
_entity.pdbx_description
1 polymer ?
#
loop_
_entity_poly.entity_id
_entity_poly.type
_entity_poly.pdbx_seq_one_letter_code
_entity_poly.pdbx_strand_id
1 'polypeptide(L)'
;MDFGEEEIKQCLFSMARNKAPGPDGTPLFESWPIALCNIIVKVISKTLAIRPKKFLQCVIFDTQSAFVPNRLITDNILLAFEAHHIIKKKKSGREGYMSIKLDMLKAYDRIEWTFLKAMLIQSGFSAKWVSLITFYMESVIYSLLVTGSQVGYIKPGRGLRQGDPLSSYLFIICT
;
A
#
# COMPACT_ATOMS: atom_id res chain seq x y z
N MET A 1 16.41 -6.53 -16.07
CA MET A 1 16.81 -5.99 -14.76
C MET A 1 16.34 -7.05 -13.81
N ASP A 2 17.24 -7.94 -13.48
CA ASP A 2 16.86 -9.26 -12.97
C ASP A 2 17.06 -9.24 -11.45
N PHE A 3 16.25 -10.00 -10.72
CA PHE A 3 16.41 -10.12 -9.28
C PHE A 3 17.53 -11.13 -9.00
N GLY A 4 18.52 -10.73 -8.21
CA GLY A 4 19.62 -11.62 -7.86
C GLY A 4 19.16 -12.70 -6.88
N GLU A 5 19.77 -13.88 -6.94
CA GLU A 5 19.48 -14.99 -6.02
C GLU A 5 19.61 -14.56 -4.56
N GLU A 6 20.59 -13.71 -4.26
CA GLU A 6 20.84 -13.18 -2.92
C GLU A 6 19.69 -12.27 -2.42
N GLU A 7 19.11 -11.43 -3.29
CA GLU A 7 17.94 -10.60 -2.94
C GLU A 7 16.73 -11.49 -2.60
N ILE A 8 16.54 -12.58 -3.36
CA ILE A 8 15.45 -13.53 -3.15
C ILE A 8 15.66 -14.30 -1.84
N LYS A 9 16.88 -14.77 -1.56
CA LYS A 9 17.23 -15.45 -0.30
C LYS A 9 16.99 -14.55 0.91
N GLN A 10 17.49 -13.31 0.88
CA GLN A 10 17.28 -12.33 1.95
C GLN A 10 15.78 -12.04 2.18
N CYS A 11 15.00 -11.95 1.10
CA CYS A 11 13.55 -11.78 1.18
C CYS A 11 12.88 -12.96 1.92
N LEU A 12 13.23 -14.19 1.51
CA LEU A 12 12.70 -15.43 2.07
C LEU A 12 13.04 -15.57 3.56
N PHE A 13 14.31 -15.38 3.93
CA PHE A 13 14.76 -15.54 5.32
C PHE A 13 14.25 -14.44 6.26
N SER A 14 13.93 -13.25 5.74
CA SER A 14 13.35 -12.17 6.55
C SER A 14 11.82 -12.28 6.71
N MET A 15 11.16 -13.33 6.22
CA MET A 15 9.74 -13.56 6.48
C MET A 15 9.56 -14.11 7.91
N ALA A 16 8.93 -13.33 8.79
CA ALA A 16 8.60 -13.80 10.14
C ALA A 16 7.74 -15.06 10.09
N ARG A 17 8.10 -16.08 10.89
CA ARG A 17 7.40 -17.39 10.97
C ARG A 17 5.95 -17.28 11.48
N ASN A 18 5.58 -16.14 12.08
CA ASN A 18 4.31 -15.93 12.78
C ASN A 18 3.34 -15.03 11.98
N LYS A 19 3.21 -15.25 10.67
CA LYS A 19 2.12 -14.63 9.89
C LYS A 19 0.85 -15.45 10.06
N ALA A 20 -0.30 -14.77 10.13
CA ALA A 20 -1.59 -15.43 10.23
C ALA A 20 -1.69 -16.59 9.21
N PRO A 21 -2.07 -17.80 9.68
CA PRO A 21 -2.23 -18.94 8.80
C PRO A 21 -3.29 -18.64 7.74
N GLY A 22 -3.34 -19.48 6.72
CA GLY A 22 -4.35 -19.43 5.68
C GLY A 22 -5.78 -19.62 6.25
N PRO A 23 -6.75 -19.99 5.40
CA PRO A 23 -8.18 -19.96 5.71
C PRO A 23 -8.71 -20.91 6.82
N ASP A 24 -7.88 -21.27 7.80
CA ASP A 24 -8.07 -22.44 8.66
C ASP A 24 -8.51 -22.09 10.10
N GLY A 25 -9.04 -20.90 10.42
CA GLY A 25 -9.43 -20.61 11.82
C GLY A 25 -10.21 -19.32 12.17
N THR A 26 -11.53 -19.37 11.96
CA THR A 26 -12.66 -18.77 12.76
C THR A 26 -12.87 -17.24 12.88
N PRO A 27 -14.12 -16.78 13.13
CA PRO A 27 -14.73 -15.61 12.47
C PRO A 27 -14.74 -14.33 13.33
N LEU A 28 -14.84 -13.15 12.70
CA LEU A 28 -15.21 -11.90 13.39
C LEU A 28 -15.96 -10.94 12.46
N PHE A 29 -17.07 -10.42 12.99
CA PHE A 29 -17.93 -9.38 12.44
C PHE A 29 -17.15 -8.09 12.15
N GLU A 30 -17.55 -7.36 11.11
CA GLU A 30 -16.83 -6.26 10.41
C GLU A 30 -15.69 -6.73 9.49
N SER A 31 -16.06 -7.51 8.46
CA SER A 31 -15.13 -8.09 7.51
C SER A 31 -14.45 -7.04 6.62
N TRP A 32 -13.26 -6.57 7.01
CA TRP A 32 -12.26 -6.13 6.06
C TRP A 32 -11.85 -7.36 5.23
N PRO A 33 -12.07 -7.39 3.91
CA PRO A 33 -11.69 -8.56 3.11
C PRO A 33 -10.16 -8.64 3.04
N ILE A 34 -9.56 -9.51 3.85
CA ILE A 34 -8.13 -9.78 3.80
C ILE A 34 -7.86 -10.78 2.67
N ALA A 35 -7.03 -10.40 1.71
CA ALA A 35 -6.61 -11.31 0.64
C ALA A 35 -5.59 -12.33 1.18
N LEU A 36 -6.03 -13.57 1.40
CA LEU A 36 -5.15 -14.69 1.73
C LEU A 36 -4.33 -15.09 0.50
N CYS A 37 -3.06 -14.71 0.47
CA CYS A 37 -2.16 -14.98 -0.64
C CYS A 37 -1.30 -16.23 -0.40
N ASN A 38 -1.02 -16.98 -1.48
CA ASN A 38 -0.01 -18.04 -1.49
C ASN A 38 1.35 -17.49 -1.05
N ILE A 39 2.15 -18.29 -0.33
CA ILE A 39 3.49 -17.92 0.11
C ILE A 39 4.39 -17.46 -1.05
N ILE A 40 4.25 -18.06 -2.24
CA ILE A 40 5.00 -17.67 -3.45
C ILE A 40 4.68 -16.21 -3.83
N VAL A 41 3.40 -15.84 -3.81
CA VAL A 41 2.96 -14.47 -4.10
C VAL A 41 3.47 -13.50 -3.04
N LYS A 42 3.49 -13.91 -1.76
CA LYS A 42 4.07 -13.12 -0.67
C LYS A 42 5.58 -12.90 -0.85
N VAL A 43 6.31 -13.91 -1.34
CA VAL A 43 7.75 -13.81 -1.64
C VAL A 43 7.97 -12.86 -2.82
N ILE A 44 7.23 -13.01 -3.92
CA ILE A 44 7.33 -12.14 -5.10
C ILE A 44 7.05 -10.68 -4.71
N SER A 45 5.94 -10.44 -4.01
CA SER A 45 5.58 -9.11 -3.53
C SER A 45 6.67 -8.46 -2.70
N LYS A 46 7.18 -9.21 -1.73
CA LYS A 46 8.20 -8.69 -0.83
C LYS A 46 9.51 -8.45 -1.57
N THR A 47 9.85 -9.28 -2.54
CA THR A 47 11.01 -9.09 -3.43
C THR A 47 10.84 -7.81 -4.26
N LEU A 48 9.66 -7.58 -4.84
CA LEU A 48 9.32 -6.35 -5.55
C LEU A 48 9.39 -5.13 -4.61
N ALA A 49 9.02 -5.27 -3.34
CA ALA A 49 9.01 -4.17 -2.37
C ALA A 49 10.41 -3.76 -1.88
N ILE A 50 11.42 -4.63 -1.94
CA ILE A 50 12.78 -4.33 -1.45
C ILE A 50 13.42 -3.14 -2.15
N ARG A 51 13.26 -3.04 -3.48
CA ARG A 51 13.91 -1.98 -4.26
C ARG A 51 13.25 -0.60 -4.03
N PRO A 52 11.92 -0.43 -4.19
CA PRO A 52 11.24 0.84 -3.88
C PRO A 52 11.50 1.32 -2.47
N LYS A 53 11.55 0.43 -1.48
CA LYS A 53 11.82 0.79 -0.08
C LYS A 53 13.09 1.62 0.10
N LYS A 54 14.13 1.41 -0.71
CA LYS A 54 15.42 2.11 -0.60
C LYS A 54 15.36 3.57 -1.03
N PHE A 55 14.50 3.90 -2.00
CA PHE A 55 14.43 5.24 -2.59
C PHE A 55 13.07 5.90 -2.40
N LEU A 56 12.14 5.26 -1.69
CA LEU A 56 10.80 5.76 -1.43
C LEU A 56 10.82 7.18 -0.85
N GLN A 57 11.73 7.44 0.10
CA GLN A 57 11.90 8.76 0.74
C GLN A 57 12.26 9.87 -0.24
N CYS A 58 12.85 9.56 -1.40
CA CYS A 58 13.19 10.53 -2.43
C CYS A 58 12.01 10.81 -3.39
N VAL A 59 10.97 9.97 -3.37
CA VAL A 59 9.81 10.06 -4.27
C VAL A 59 8.61 10.72 -3.58
N ILE A 60 8.47 10.51 -2.27
CA ILE A 60 7.34 10.98 -1.47
C ILE A 60 7.65 12.30 -0.75
N PHE A 61 6.63 13.09 -0.43
CA PHE A 61 6.76 14.31 0.35
C PHE A 61 7.10 14.03 1.82
N ASP A 62 7.72 15.00 2.48
CA ASP A 62 8.11 14.88 3.89
C ASP A 62 6.92 14.80 4.86
N THR A 63 5.77 15.35 4.46
CA THR A 63 4.52 15.28 5.23
C THR A 63 3.85 13.90 5.17
N GLN A 64 4.30 13.00 4.30
CA GLN A 64 3.75 11.65 4.17
C GLN A 64 4.44 10.69 5.16
N SER A 65 3.93 10.62 6.39
CA SER A 65 4.58 9.85 7.46
C SER A 65 4.19 8.37 7.54
N ALA A 66 3.18 7.92 6.79
CA ALA A 66 2.70 6.53 6.87
C ALA A 66 3.60 5.56 6.10
N PHE A 67 3.88 4.36 6.64
CA PHE A 67 4.62 3.27 5.97
C PHE A 67 6.06 3.58 5.54
N VAL A 68 6.64 4.69 6.03
CA VAL A 68 8.03 5.08 5.78
C VAL A 68 8.88 4.79 7.02
N PRO A 69 10.01 4.09 6.89
CA PRO A 69 10.91 3.90 8.03
C PRO A 69 11.40 5.27 8.53
N ASN A 70 11.51 5.41 9.85
CA ASN A 70 11.99 6.60 10.55
C ASN A 70 11.05 7.83 10.47
N ARG A 71 9.77 7.67 10.12
CA ARG A 71 8.73 8.69 10.30
C ARG A 71 7.74 8.23 11.36
N LEU A 72 7.44 9.08 12.34
CA LEU A 72 6.54 8.73 13.43
C LEU A 72 5.14 9.30 13.16
N ILE A 73 4.11 8.55 13.55
CA ILE A 73 2.72 9.02 13.44
C ILE A 73 2.47 10.27 14.30
N THR A 74 3.27 10.46 15.37
CA THR A 74 3.24 11.63 16.24
C THR A 74 3.56 12.92 15.49
N ASP A 75 4.39 12.87 14.45
CA ASP A 75 4.77 14.05 13.68
C ASP A 75 3.55 14.63 12.94
N ASN A 76 2.72 13.75 12.37
CA ASN A 76 1.46 14.15 11.73
C ASN A 76 0.47 14.75 12.74
N ILE A 77 0.44 14.22 13.97
CA ILE A 77 -0.42 14.74 15.03
C ILE A 77 0.01 16.16 15.41
N LEU A 78 1.32 16.40 15.55
CA LEU A 78 1.87 17.71 15.85
C LEU A 78 1.57 18.73 14.73
N LEU A 79 1.77 18.36 13.47
CA LEU A 79 1.43 19.20 12.31
C LEU A 79 -0.06 19.57 12.30
N ALA A 80 -0.95 18.63 12.61
CA ALA A 80 -2.38 18.88 12.69
C ALA A 80 -2.74 19.84 13.84
N PHE A 81 -2.10 19.68 15.01
CA PHE A 81 -2.29 20.60 16.14
C PHE A 81 -1.81 22.02 15.82
N GLU A 82 -0.66 22.15 15.16
CA GLU A 82 -0.12 23.44 14.75
C GLU A 82 -1.03 24.13 13.74
N ALA A 83 -1.48 23.42 12.70
CA ALA A 83 -2.44 23.94 11.72
C ALA A 83 -3.74 24.41 12.40
N HIS A 84 -4.28 23.60 13.31
CA HIS A 84 -5.48 23.98 14.06
C HIS A 84 -5.26 25.22 14.95
N HIS A 85 -4.10 25.31 15.58
CA HIS A 85 -3.73 26.46 16.42
C HIS A 85 -3.61 27.75 15.62
N ILE A 86 -3.00 27.71 14.44
CA ILE A 86 -2.88 28.86 13.52
C ILE A 86 -4.26 29.36 13.13
N ILE A 87 -5.16 28.44 12.75
CA ILE A 87 -6.55 28.76 12.42
C ILE A 87 -7.25 29.43 13.62
N LYS A 88 -7.10 28.89 14.83
CA LYS A 88 -7.72 29.43 16.05
C LYS A 88 -7.19 30.82 16.44
N LYS A 89 -5.91 31.10 16.16
CA LYS A 89 -5.28 32.40 16.43
C LYS A 89 -5.66 33.47 15.41
N LYS A 90 -6.03 33.09 14.18
CA LYS A 90 -6.43 34.01 13.12
C LYS A 90 -7.85 34.55 13.37
N LYS A 91 -7.95 35.60 14.17
CA LYS A 91 -9.23 36.23 14.58
C LYS A 91 -9.61 37.50 13.81
N SER A 92 -8.69 38.07 13.02
CA SER A 92 -8.92 39.31 12.26
C SER A 92 -8.07 39.37 10.98
N GLY A 93 -8.47 40.26 10.07
CA GLY A 93 -7.89 40.42 8.73
C GLY A 93 -8.88 40.10 7.62
N ARG A 94 -8.52 40.41 6.37
CA ARG A 94 -9.36 40.13 5.18
C ARG A 94 -9.32 38.68 4.72
N GLU A 95 -8.33 37.91 5.19
CA GLU A 95 -8.12 36.50 4.83
C GLU A 95 -8.47 35.58 6.00
N GLY A 96 -9.22 34.51 5.72
CA GLY A 96 -9.55 33.44 6.66
C GLY A 96 -8.85 32.13 6.30
N TYR A 97 -8.62 31.28 7.31
CA TYR A 97 -8.02 29.96 7.11
C TYR A 97 -9.06 28.87 7.37
N MET A 98 -9.01 27.80 6.59
CA MET A 98 -9.87 26.62 6.72
C MET A 98 -9.01 25.36 6.69
N SER A 99 -9.34 24.39 7.54
CA SER A 99 -8.78 23.04 7.47
C SER A 99 -9.79 22.10 6.81
N ILE A 100 -9.32 21.24 5.92
CA ILE A 100 -10.12 20.24 5.23
C ILE A 100 -9.56 18.86 5.58
N LYS A 101 -10.40 18.00 6.14
CA LYS A 101 -10.07 16.58 6.38
C LYS A 101 -10.71 15.74 5.29
N LEU A 102 -9.88 15.09 4.48
CA LEU A 102 -10.30 14.16 3.44
C LEU A 102 -10.01 12.73 3.91
N ASP A 103 -10.96 11.83 3.72
CA ASP A 103 -10.81 10.40 3.97
C ASP A 103 -11.25 9.60 2.74
N MET A 104 -10.49 8.54 2.42
CA MET A 104 -10.71 7.75 1.22
C MET A 104 -11.42 6.45 1.56
N LEU A 105 -12.68 6.34 1.15
CA LEU A 105 -13.44 5.11 1.32
C LEU A 105 -12.83 3.96 0.50
N LYS A 106 -12.47 2.87 1.18
CA LYS A 106 -11.88 1.67 0.55
C LYS A 106 -10.69 2.02 -0.35
N ALA A 107 -9.76 2.81 0.20
CA ALA A 107 -8.67 3.42 -0.56
C ALA A 107 -7.84 2.40 -1.37
N TYR A 108 -7.56 1.22 -0.79
CA TYR A 108 -6.86 0.15 -1.51
C TYR A 108 -7.69 -0.43 -2.66
N ASP A 109 -8.99 -0.65 -2.47
CA ASP A 109 -9.86 -1.31 -3.47
C ASP A 109 -10.18 -0.44 -4.69
N ARG A 110 -10.01 0.89 -4.58
CA ARG A 110 -10.46 1.86 -5.58
C ARG A 110 -9.35 2.41 -6.49
N ILE A 111 -8.10 2.04 -6.28
CA ILE A 111 -7.00 2.52 -7.14
C ILE A 111 -7.11 1.89 -8.53
N GLU A 112 -7.35 2.72 -9.54
CA GLU A 112 -7.32 2.30 -10.94
C GLU A 112 -5.88 2.01 -11.37
N TRP A 113 -5.65 0.86 -12.00
CA TRP A 113 -4.30 0.43 -12.39
C TRP A 113 -3.68 1.31 -13.47
N THR A 114 -4.51 1.91 -14.33
CA THR A 114 -4.07 2.90 -15.32
C THR A 114 -3.52 4.15 -14.65
N PHE A 115 -4.17 4.62 -13.58
CA PHE A 115 -3.69 5.73 -12.76
C PHE A 115 -2.38 5.39 -12.05
N LEU A 116 -2.32 4.24 -11.37
CA LEU A 116 -1.09 3.75 -10.73
C LEU A 116 0.09 3.70 -11.72
N LYS A 117 -0.16 3.17 -12.92
CA LYS A 117 0.85 3.10 -13.99
C LYS A 117 1.36 4.48 -14.38
N ALA A 118 0.46 5.46 -14.56
CA ALA A 118 0.84 6.83 -14.87
C ALA A 118 1.67 7.47 -13.74
N MET A 119 1.27 7.26 -12.47
CA MET A 119 2.00 7.78 -11.31
C MET A 119 3.40 7.20 -11.19
N LEU A 120 3.58 5.90 -11.42
CA LEU A 120 4.91 5.27 -11.41
C LEU A 120 5.81 5.82 -12.52
N ILE A 121 5.28 6.05 -13.72
CA ILE A 121 6.03 6.66 -14.82
C ILE A 121 6.44 8.09 -14.46
N GLN A 122 5.51 8.89 -13.95
CA GLN A 122 5.76 10.28 -13.53
C GLN A 122 6.80 10.36 -12.40
N SER A 123 6.80 9.37 -11.51
CA SER A 123 7.76 9.24 -10.40
C SER A 123 9.15 8.73 -10.84
N GLY A 124 9.38 8.55 -12.14
CA GLY A 124 10.69 8.18 -12.69
C GLY A 124 11.01 6.67 -12.66
N PHE A 125 10.03 5.81 -12.42
CA PHE A 125 10.26 4.36 -12.49
C PHE A 125 10.49 3.90 -13.93
N SER A 126 11.45 3.00 -14.13
CA SER A 126 11.73 2.44 -15.46
C SER A 126 10.53 1.70 -16.04
N ALA A 127 10.35 1.76 -17.37
CA ALA A 127 9.26 1.06 -18.05
C ALA A 127 9.21 -0.43 -17.73
N LYS A 128 10.37 -1.08 -17.61
CA LYS A 128 10.48 -2.50 -17.21
C LYS A 128 9.89 -2.74 -15.82
N TRP A 129 10.17 -1.85 -14.86
CA TRP A 129 9.61 -1.94 -13.50
C TRP A 129 8.10 -1.77 -13.51
N VAL A 130 7.62 -0.75 -14.23
CA VAL A 130 6.18 -0.48 -14.36
C VAL A 130 5.46 -1.68 -14.95
N SER A 131 6.00 -2.29 -16.02
CA SER A 131 5.46 -3.53 -16.60
C SER A 131 5.43 -4.71 -15.63
N LEU A 132 6.46 -4.88 -14.79
CA LEU A 132 6.48 -5.93 -13.76
C LEU A 132 5.37 -5.72 -12.72
N ILE A 133 5.18 -4.49 -12.25
CA ILE A 133 4.12 -4.15 -11.30
C ILE A 133 2.75 -4.37 -11.93
N THR A 134 2.53 -3.89 -13.15
CA THR A 134 1.27 -4.11 -13.89
C THR A 134 0.98 -5.60 -14.03
N PHE A 135 1.95 -6.40 -14.47
CA PHE A 135 1.79 -7.85 -14.58
C PHE A 135 1.45 -8.51 -13.23
N TYR A 136 2.15 -8.13 -12.16
CA TYR A 136 1.90 -8.63 -10.81
C TYR A 136 0.49 -8.33 -10.28
N MET A 137 -0.10 -7.21 -10.70
CA MET A 137 -1.46 -6.82 -10.33
C MET A 137 -2.51 -7.55 -11.18
N GLU A 138 -2.30 -7.63 -12.49
CA GLU A 138 -3.23 -8.25 -13.45
C GLU A 138 -3.26 -9.78 -13.38
N SER A 139 -2.19 -10.41 -12.87
CA SER A 139 -2.09 -11.87 -12.77
C SER A 139 -2.95 -12.48 -11.65
N VAL A 140 -3.59 -11.65 -10.82
CA VAL A 140 -4.32 -12.11 -9.65
C VAL A 140 -5.72 -12.59 -10.02
N ILE A 141 -6.13 -13.70 -9.43
CA ILE A 141 -7.52 -14.18 -9.45
C ILE A 141 -7.90 -14.46 -8.00
N TYR A 142 -9.04 -13.94 -7.57
CA TYR A 142 -9.59 -14.20 -6.25
C TYR A 142 -10.64 -15.30 -6.32
N SER A 143 -10.68 -16.15 -5.30
CA SER A 143 -11.82 -17.04 -5.04
C SER A 143 -12.44 -16.65 -3.70
N LEU A 144 -13.76 -16.72 -3.58
CA LEU A 144 -14.42 -16.51 -2.30
C LEU A 144 -14.33 -17.78 -1.48
N LEU A 145 -13.91 -17.66 -0.22
CA LEU A 145 -13.98 -18.77 0.70
C LEU A 145 -15.31 -18.71 1.45
N VAL A 146 -16.20 -19.66 1.19
CA VAL A 146 -17.49 -19.78 1.87
C VAL A 146 -17.48 -21.10 2.61
N THR A 147 -17.60 -21.05 3.94
CA THR A 147 -17.62 -22.24 4.82
C THR A 147 -16.48 -23.24 4.55
N GLY A 148 -15.26 -22.74 4.34
CA GLY A 148 -14.07 -23.57 4.07
C GLY A 148 -13.93 -24.07 2.61
N SER A 149 -14.91 -23.81 1.75
CA SER A 149 -14.86 -24.18 0.33
C SER A 149 -14.59 -22.96 -0.54
N GLN A 150 -13.73 -23.11 -1.56
CA GLN A 150 -13.50 -22.07 -2.56
C GLN A 150 -14.66 -22.05 -3.56
N VAL A 151 -15.28 -20.88 -3.73
CA VAL A 151 -16.44 -20.67 -4.59
C VAL A 151 -16.18 -19.51 -5.53
N GLY A 152 -16.35 -19.78 -6.82
CA GLY A 152 -16.23 -18.79 -7.89
C GLY A 152 -14.82 -18.23 -8.08
N TYR A 153 -14.66 -17.51 -9.18
CA TYR A 153 -13.43 -16.79 -9.50
C TYR A 153 -13.76 -15.35 -9.90
N ILE A 154 -13.04 -14.41 -9.31
CA ILE A 154 -13.16 -12.98 -9.56
C ILE A 154 -11.79 -12.50 -10.05
N LYS A 155 -11.75 -12.04 -11.30
CA LYS A 155 -10.60 -11.32 -11.80
C LYS A 155 -10.75 -9.83 -11.47
N PRO A 156 -9.88 -9.25 -10.63
CA PRO A 156 -9.94 -7.82 -10.35
C PRO A 156 -9.58 -7.02 -11.60
N GLY A 157 -10.23 -5.86 -11.76
CA GLY A 157 -9.84 -4.84 -12.75
C GLY A 157 -9.16 -3.62 -12.14
N ARG A 158 -9.13 -3.53 -10.80
CA ARG A 158 -8.57 -2.41 -10.04
C ARG A 158 -8.24 -2.83 -8.61
N GLY A 159 -7.62 -1.92 -7.89
CA GLY A 159 -7.34 -2.01 -6.46
C GLY A 159 -6.00 -2.67 -6.16
N LEU A 160 -5.56 -2.53 -4.91
CA LEU A 160 -4.34 -3.06 -4.33
C LEU A 160 -4.69 -4.11 -3.27
N ARG A 161 -3.84 -5.12 -3.09
CA ARG A 161 -4.07 -6.18 -2.10
C ARG A 161 -3.83 -5.67 -0.68
N GLN A 162 -4.82 -5.74 0.20
CA GLN A 162 -4.63 -5.44 1.61
C GLN A 162 -3.78 -6.53 2.30
N GLY A 163 -2.79 -6.12 3.10
CA GLY A 163 -1.84 -7.04 3.76
C GLY A 163 -0.65 -7.48 2.89
N ASP A 164 -0.58 -6.99 1.66
CA ASP A 164 0.51 -7.25 0.73
C ASP A 164 1.67 -6.25 0.92
N PRO A 165 2.92 -6.69 1.14
CA PRO A 165 4.05 -5.79 1.43
C PRO A 165 4.27 -4.69 0.39
N LEU A 166 4.00 -4.98 -0.88
CA LEU A 166 4.16 -4.02 -1.97
C LEU A 166 3.03 -2.97 -2.00
N SER A 167 1.81 -3.34 -1.62
CA SER A 167 0.63 -2.48 -1.75
C SER A 167 0.76 -1.17 -0.99
N SER A 168 1.31 -1.17 0.23
CA SER A 168 1.48 0.07 1.00
C SER A 168 2.43 1.06 0.32
N TYR A 169 3.46 0.57 -0.38
CA TYR A 169 4.38 1.42 -1.13
C TYR A 169 3.78 1.95 -2.42
N LEU A 170 2.97 1.14 -3.11
CA LEU A 170 2.25 1.60 -4.30
C LEU A 170 1.17 2.62 -3.93
N PHE A 171 0.52 2.43 -2.78
CA PHE A 171 -0.49 3.33 -2.24
C PHE A 171 0.09 4.73 -1.99
N ILE A 172 1.19 4.82 -1.24
CA ILE A 172 1.80 6.11 -0.88
C ILE A 172 2.36 6.88 -2.09
N ILE A 173 2.75 6.19 -3.16
CA ILE A 173 3.18 6.85 -4.42
C ILE A 173 1.99 7.47 -5.14
N CYS A 174 0.78 6.95 -4.92
CA CYS A 174 -0.44 7.40 -5.60
C CYS A 174 -1.21 8.49 -4.85
N THR A 175 -0.83 8.80 -3.62
CA THR A 175 -1.56 9.68 -2.70
C THR A 175 -0.66 10.78 -2.22
#